data_AF-A0A4Z0LDG1-F1
#
_entry.id   AF-A0A4Z0LDG1-F1
#
_cell.length_a   1.000
_cell.length_b   1.000
_cell.length_c   1.000
_cell.angle_alpha   90.00
_cell.angle_beta   90.00
_cell.angle_gamma   90.00
#
_symmetry.space_group_name_H-M   'P 1'
#
loop_
_entity.id
_entity.type
_entity.pdbx_description
1 polymer ?
#
loop_
_entity_poly.entity_id
_entity_poly.type
_entity_poly.pdbx_seq_one_letter_code
_entity_poly.pdbx_strand_id
1 'polypeptide(L)'
;MRKSIILFMLTVLTIFTSCSKKQNYIYSLDRKQCITIITEGKVRYIIDGKHSKVPHNNYLKLDLNKIDSFGDEIVGCWKEGKYEWFVINDGARIIEFKLDSTKFKFKTDFPLDERGISSLKNFKKEKCFDLGIENGEINLIRGDVIVE
;
A
#
# COMPACT_ATOMS: atom_id res chain seq x y z
N MET A 1 -26.56 35.41 32.64
CA MET A 1 -25.72 35.63 31.44
C MET A 1 -24.33 34.98 31.45
N ARG A 2 -23.70 34.68 32.61
CA ARG A 2 -22.36 34.04 32.64
C ARG A 2 -22.32 32.52 32.36
N LYS A 3 -23.43 31.79 32.55
CA LYS A 3 -23.47 30.31 32.39
C LYS A 3 -23.59 29.86 30.92
N SER A 4 -24.15 30.70 30.04
CA SER A 4 -24.34 30.37 28.61
C SER A 4 -23.06 30.45 27.77
N ILE A 5 -22.05 31.22 28.20
CA ILE A 5 -20.77 31.36 27.48
C ILE A 5 -19.86 30.14 27.71
N ILE A 6 -19.93 29.52 28.90
CA ILE A 6 -19.14 28.32 29.23
C ILE A 6 -19.63 27.11 28.44
N LEU A 7 -20.94 27.01 28.18
CA LEU A 7 -21.51 25.92 27.38
C LEU A 7 -21.12 26.01 25.90
N PHE A 8 -20.91 27.23 25.39
CA PHE A 8 -20.49 27.48 24.01
C PHE A 8 -18.99 27.19 23.80
N MET A 9 -18.15 27.43 24.82
CA MET A 9 -16.73 27.07 24.81
C MET A 9 -16.50 25.55 24.84
N LEU A 10 -17.38 24.78 25.49
CA LEU A 10 -17.27 23.32 25.54
C LEU A 10 -17.68 22.62 24.24
N THR A 11 -18.56 23.24 23.45
CA THR A 11 -19.03 22.68 22.16
C THR A 11 -18.07 22.90 21.00
N VAL A 12 -17.15 23.87 21.11
CA VAL A 12 -16.15 24.15 20.07
C VAL A 12 -14.95 23.20 20.15
N LEU A 13 -14.72 22.52 21.27
CA LEU A 13 -13.58 21.60 21.44
C LEU A 13 -13.77 20.20 20.84
N THR A 14 -14.99 19.81 20.42
CA THR A 14 -15.27 18.43 19.97
C THR A 14 -15.12 18.21 18.46
N ILE A 15 -14.70 19.22 17.68
CA ILE A 15 -14.72 19.16 16.19
C ILE A 15 -13.35 18.85 15.57
N PHE A 16 -12.29 18.62 16.37
CA PHE A 16 -10.96 18.28 15.84
C PHE A 16 -10.58 16.80 15.98
N THR A 17 -11.55 15.88 15.94
CA THR A 17 -11.25 14.47 15.66
C THR A 17 -10.94 14.31 14.17
N SER A 18 -9.76 14.79 13.77
CA SER A 18 -9.19 14.49 12.47
C SER A 18 -8.98 12.98 12.40
N CYS A 19 -9.77 12.29 11.57
CA CYS A 19 -9.48 10.91 11.21
C CYS A 19 -8.10 10.89 10.55
N SER A 20 -7.05 10.53 11.30
CA SER A 20 -5.74 10.30 10.74
C SER A 20 -5.85 9.07 9.83
N LYS A 21 -5.83 9.28 8.52
CA LYS A 21 -5.71 8.18 7.55
C LYS A 21 -4.42 7.41 7.86
N LYS A 22 -4.55 6.12 8.15
CA LYS A 22 -3.42 5.24 8.43
C LYS A 22 -2.59 5.08 7.16
N GLN A 23 -1.34 5.51 7.20
CA GLN A 23 -0.36 5.17 6.15
C GLN A 23 0.28 3.85 6.53
N ASN A 24 0.54 2.99 5.55
CA ASN A 24 1.28 1.76 5.80
C ASN A 24 2.68 1.90 5.22
N TYR A 25 3.69 1.81 6.08
CA TYR A 25 5.10 1.80 5.69
C TYR A 25 5.58 0.36 5.62
N ILE A 26 6.07 -0.04 4.46
CA ILE A 26 6.50 -1.41 4.17
C ILE A 26 8.01 -1.39 4.01
N TYR A 27 8.72 -2.06 4.91
CA TYR A 27 10.18 -2.10 4.91
C TYR A 27 10.70 -3.50 4.58
N SER A 28 11.84 -3.55 3.89
CA SER A 28 12.68 -4.75 3.89
C SER A 28 13.09 -5.11 5.32
N LEU A 29 13.42 -6.38 5.57
CA LEU A 29 13.82 -6.83 6.93
C LEU A 29 15.06 -6.09 7.46
N ASP A 30 15.96 -5.66 6.57
CA ASP A 30 17.14 -4.85 6.92
C ASP A 30 16.83 -3.35 7.08
N ARG A 31 15.56 -2.94 6.89
CA ARG A 31 15.04 -1.57 6.92
C ARG A 31 15.73 -0.58 5.96
N LYS A 32 16.54 -1.08 5.01
CA LYS A 32 17.25 -0.22 4.05
C LYS A 32 16.35 0.26 2.92
N GLN A 33 15.26 -0.46 2.65
CA GLN A 33 14.31 -0.15 1.59
C GLN A 33 12.94 0.06 2.23
N CYS A 34 12.18 1.01 1.71
CA CYS A 34 10.85 1.32 2.18
C CYS A 34 9.95 1.69 1.01
N ILE A 35 8.71 1.21 1.00
CA ILE A 35 7.62 1.79 0.22
C ILE A 35 6.51 2.23 1.16
N THR A 36 5.81 3.30 0.81
CA THR A 36 4.57 3.70 1.47
C THR A 36 3.38 3.30 0.61
N ILE A 37 2.35 2.73 1.24
CA ILE A 37 1.05 2.47 0.61
C ILE A 37 0.01 3.42 1.21
N ILE A 38 -0.62 4.20 0.34
CA ILE A 38 -1.74 5.09 0.69
C ILE A 38 -2.94 4.71 -0.18
N THR A 39 -4.05 4.32 0.46
CA THR A 39 -5.31 4.01 -0.24
C THR A 39 -6.34 5.08 0.08
N GLU A 40 -6.96 5.65 -0.95
CA GLU A 40 -8.02 6.66 -0.86
C GLU A 40 -9.22 6.24 -1.72
N GLY A 41 -10.23 5.64 -1.10
CA GLY A 41 -11.37 5.07 -1.83
C GLY A 41 -10.93 3.95 -2.78
N LYS A 42 -11.22 4.11 -4.07
CA LYS A 42 -10.83 3.15 -5.13
C LYS A 42 -9.50 3.49 -5.80
N VAL A 43 -8.68 4.35 -5.18
CA VAL A 43 -7.35 4.72 -5.68
C VAL A 43 -6.29 4.29 -4.67
N ARG A 44 -5.21 3.68 -5.16
CA ARG A 44 -4.03 3.36 -4.34
C ARG A 44 -2.78 3.98 -4.92
N TYR A 45 -1.92 4.44 -4.02
CA TYR A 45 -0.59 4.92 -4.31
C TYR A 45 0.44 3.97 -3.68
N ILE A 46 1.40 3.52 -4.49
CA ILE A 46 2.62 2.86 -4.03
C ILE A 46 3.75 3.86 -4.25
N ILE A 47 4.39 4.28 -3.17
CA ILE A 47 5.32 5.41 -3.16
C ILE A 47 6.67 4.89 -2.68
N ASP A 48 7.74 5.27 -3.36
CA ASP A 48 9.10 4.93 -2.93
C ASP A 48 9.53 5.81 -1.74
N GLY A 49 10.00 5.18 -0.68
CA GLY A 49 10.38 5.80 0.57
C GLY A 49 9.22 5.99 1.56
N LYS A 50 9.53 6.67 2.67
CA LYS A 50 8.61 6.96 3.78
C LYS A 50 7.90 8.30 3.55
N HIS A 51 6.60 8.26 3.31
CA HIS A 51 5.81 9.45 3.00
C HIS A 51 4.50 9.51 3.79
N SER A 52 4.19 10.66 4.38
CA SER A 52 2.90 10.87 5.07
C SER A 52 1.76 11.31 4.14
N LYS A 53 2.09 11.71 2.91
CA LYS A 53 1.16 12.18 1.88
C LYS A 53 1.70 11.80 0.51
N VAL A 54 0.82 11.76 -0.50
CA VAL A 54 1.22 11.47 -1.88
C VAL A 54 2.11 12.61 -2.41
N PRO A 55 3.37 12.33 -2.78
CA PRO A 55 4.27 13.31 -3.40
C PRO A 55 3.88 13.62 -4.86
N HIS A 56 4.50 14.65 -5.46
CA HIS A 56 4.25 15.00 -6.87
C HIS A 56 4.89 14.03 -7.88
N ASN A 57 5.93 13.30 -7.46
CA ASN A 57 6.68 12.30 -8.23
C ASN A 57 7.00 11.08 -7.34
N ASN A 58 7.68 10.07 -7.88
CA ASN A 58 8.11 8.88 -7.12
C ASN A 58 6.96 8.01 -6.59
N TYR A 59 5.89 7.89 -7.37
CA TYR A 59 4.74 7.05 -7.04
C TYR A 59 4.21 6.28 -8.23
N LEU A 60 3.47 5.22 -7.94
CA LEU A 60 2.60 4.49 -8.85
C LEU A 60 1.17 4.67 -8.36
N LYS A 61 0.28 5.10 -9.25
CA LYS A 61 -1.14 5.30 -8.97
C LYS A 61 -1.97 4.21 -9.64
N LEU A 62 -2.82 3.56 -8.86
CA LEU A 62 -3.64 2.43 -9.24
C LEU A 62 -5.12 2.76 -9.07
N ASP A 63 -5.92 2.26 -10.00
CA ASP A 63 -7.37 2.13 -9.91
C ASP A 63 -7.71 0.72 -9.39
N LEU A 64 -8.51 0.66 -8.32
CA LEU A 64 -8.94 -0.57 -7.67
C LEU A 64 -10.41 -0.93 -7.99
N ASN A 65 -11.04 -0.28 -8.96
CA ASN A 65 -12.46 -0.52 -9.26
C ASN A 65 -12.81 -1.98 -9.59
N LYS A 66 -11.84 -2.76 -10.09
CA LYS A 66 -12.03 -4.18 -10.41
C LYS A 66 -11.66 -5.14 -9.27
N ILE A 67 -11.12 -4.62 -8.17
CA ILE A 67 -10.69 -5.41 -7.02
C ILE A 67 -11.81 -5.38 -5.96
N ASP A 68 -12.20 -6.58 -5.52
CA ASP A 68 -13.11 -6.75 -4.39
C ASP A 68 -12.42 -6.42 -3.07
N SER A 69 -13.15 -5.82 -2.13
CA SER A 69 -12.61 -5.38 -0.84
C SER A 69 -12.03 -6.50 0.02
N PHE A 70 -12.45 -7.76 -0.18
CA PHE A 70 -11.97 -8.94 0.54
C PHE A 70 -10.93 -9.76 -0.24
N GLY A 71 -10.75 -9.45 -1.53
CA GLY A 71 -9.82 -10.14 -2.43
C GLY A 71 -8.59 -9.33 -2.80
N ASP A 72 -8.36 -8.19 -2.14
CA ASP A 72 -7.24 -7.31 -2.43
C ASP A 72 -5.97 -7.81 -1.77
N GLU A 73 -4.94 -8.02 -2.58
CA GLU A 73 -3.66 -8.55 -2.15
C GLU A 73 -2.53 -7.80 -2.85
N ILE A 74 -1.51 -7.43 -2.08
CA ILE A 74 -0.25 -6.93 -2.60
C ILE A 74 0.84 -7.94 -2.28
N VAL A 75 1.44 -8.47 -3.33
CA VAL A 75 2.51 -9.45 -3.24
C VAL A 75 3.78 -8.81 -3.78
N GLY A 76 4.92 -9.09 -3.18
CA GLY A 76 6.17 -8.56 -3.72
C GLY A 76 7.42 -9.22 -3.19
N CYS A 77 8.55 -8.79 -3.72
CA CYS A 77 9.88 -9.15 -3.25
C CYS A 77 10.77 -7.91 -3.24
N TRP A 78 11.67 -7.83 -2.26
CA TRP A 78 12.75 -6.85 -2.22
C TRP A 78 14.06 -7.47 -2.70
N LYS A 79 14.88 -6.68 -3.41
CA LYS A 79 16.15 -7.12 -4.06
C LYS A 79 15.96 -8.33 -4.99
N GLU A 80 14.89 -8.32 -5.80
CA GLU A 80 14.64 -9.35 -6.80
C GLU A 80 15.37 -9.02 -8.11
N GLY A 81 16.47 -9.72 -8.36
CA GLY A 81 17.32 -9.48 -9.53
C GLY A 81 17.96 -8.08 -9.46
N LYS A 82 17.70 -7.25 -10.48
CA LYS A 82 18.19 -5.86 -10.52
C LYS A 82 17.29 -4.86 -9.81
N TYR A 83 16.09 -5.27 -9.40
CA TYR A 83 15.08 -4.37 -8.86
C TYR A 83 15.20 -4.30 -7.35
N GLU A 84 15.08 -3.09 -6.82
CA GLU A 84 14.92 -2.85 -5.40
C GLU A 84 13.59 -3.42 -4.89
N TRP A 85 12.52 -3.23 -5.67
CA TRP A 85 11.19 -3.75 -5.40
C TRP A 85 10.56 -4.35 -6.65
N PHE A 86 10.04 -5.56 -6.52
CA PHE A 86 9.09 -6.13 -7.46
C PHE A 86 7.76 -6.33 -6.75
N VAL A 87 6.71 -5.64 -7.19
CA VAL A 87 5.40 -5.64 -6.54
C VAL A 87 4.30 -6.00 -7.54
N ILE A 88 3.29 -6.73 -7.09
CA ILE A 88 2.10 -7.10 -7.85
C ILE A 88 0.87 -6.71 -7.02
N ASN A 89 -0.13 -6.13 -7.67
CA ASN A 89 -1.48 -6.00 -7.12
C ASN A 89 -2.46 -6.46 -8.21
N ASP A 90 -2.90 -7.71 -8.10
CA ASP A 90 -3.71 -8.39 -9.12
C ASP A 90 -5.05 -7.68 -9.34
N GLY A 91 -5.48 -7.56 -10.60
CA GLY A 91 -6.73 -6.90 -10.97
C GLY A 91 -6.74 -5.37 -10.88
N ALA A 92 -5.67 -4.75 -10.35
CA ALA A 92 -5.52 -3.30 -10.37
C ALA A 92 -5.31 -2.79 -11.80
N ARG A 93 -5.66 -1.53 -12.05
CA ARG A 93 -5.32 -0.86 -13.32
C ARG A 93 -4.39 0.30 -13.05
N ILE A 94 -3.25 0.34 -13.73
CA ILE A 94 -2.30 1.46 -13.62
C ILE A 94 -2.94 2.71 -14.22
N ILE A 95 -3.05 3.77 -13.42
CA ILE A 95 -3.46 5.11 -13.87
C ILE A 95 -2.23 5.92 -14.26
N GLU A 96 -1.17 5.86 -13.43
CA GLU A 96 0.03 6.67 -13.60
C GLU A 96 1.26 5.98 -13.01
N PHE A 97 2.37 6.00 -13.73
CA PHE A 97 3.63 5.39 -13.29
C PHE A 97 4.75 6.44 -13.28
N LYS A 98 5.16 6.87 -12.07
CA LYS A 98 6.21 7.87 -11.81
C LYS A 98 7.33 7.33 -10.92
N LEU A 99 7.38 6.02 -10.68
CA LEU A 99 8.50 5.37 -10.01
C LEU A 99 9.70 5.23 -10.97
N ASP A 100 10.90 5.15 -10.41
CA ASP A 100 12.11 4.81 -11.18
C ASP A 100 12.04 3.35 -11.65
N SER A 101 11.76 3.13 -12.94
CA SER A 101 11.62 1.79 -13.52
C SER A 101 12.92 0.98 -13.56
N THR A 102 14.07 1.58 -13.23
CA THR A 102 15.33 0.84 -13.06
C THR A 102 15.39 0.15 -11.70
N LYS A 103 14.69 0.70 -10.69
CA LYS A 103 14.60 0.19 -9.31
C LYS A 103 13.30 -0.56 -9.04
N PHE A 104 12.21 -0.15 -9.67
CA PHE A 104 10.87 -0.69 -9.44
C PHE A 104 10.39 -1.50 -10.62
N LYS A 105 9.86 -2.69 -10.31
CA LYS A 105 9.04 -3.48 -11.22
C LYS A 105 7.65 -3.63 -10.63
N PHE A 106 6.64 -3.39 -11.44
CA PHE A 106 5.25 -3.57 -11.03
C PHE A 106 4.47 -4.41 -12.04
N LYS A 107 3.51 -5.20 -11.55
CA LYS A 107 2.54 -5.92 -12.38
C LYS A 107 1.13 -5.84 -11.79
N THR A 108 0.14 -6.01 -12.64
CA THR A 108 -1.29 -6.02 -12.31
C THR A 108 -1.93 -7.40 -12.41
N ASP A 109 -1.12 -8.41 -12.73
CA ASP A 109 -1.57 -9.77 -12.96
C ASP A 109 -0.62 -10.73 -12.25
N PHE A 110 -1.19 -11.67 -11.50
CA PHE A 110 -0.42 -12.76 -10.93
C PHE A 110 0.21 -13.62 -12.02
N PRO A 111 1.43 -14.14 -11.79
CA PRO A 111 2.06 -15.04 -12.74
C PRO A 111 1.25 -16.33 -12.84
N LEU A 112 1.18 -16.86 -14.06
CA LEU A 112 0.56 -18.15 -14.34
C LEU A 112 1.61 -19.26 -14.22
N ASP A 113 1.18 -20.43 -13.75
CA ASP A 113 1.97 -21.65 -13.83
C ASP A 113 1.94 -22.27 -15.23
N GLU A 114 2.64 -23.39 -15.42
CA GLU A 114 2.72 -24.11 -16.70
C GLU A 114 1.35 -24.56 -17.25
N ARG A 115 0.31 -24.59 -16.41
CA ARG A 115 -1.07 -24.96 -16.77
C ARG A 115 -1.94 -23.74 -17.04
N GLY A 116 -1.38 -22.53 -17.00
CA GLY A 116 -2.12 -21.28 -17.18
C GLY A 116 -2.92 -20.86 -15.94
N ILE A 117 -2.63 -21.40 -14.75
CA ILE A 117 -3.35 -21.09 -13.51
C ILE A 117 -2.51 -20.11 -12.68
N SER A 118 -3.13 -19.04 -12.17
CA SER A 118 -2.47 -18.07 -11.29
C SER A 118 -1.80 -18.77 -10.10
N SER A 119 -0.52 -18.48 -9.88
CA SER A 119 0.27 -19.15 -8.86
C SER A 119 1.33 -18.23 -8.25
N LEU A 120 1.21 -17.97 -6.96
CA LEU A 120 2.18 -17.21 -6.18
C LEU A 120 3.35 -18.06 -5.63
N LYS A 121 3.56 -19.27 -6.15
CA LYS A 121 4.61 -20.18 -5.65
C LYS A 121 5.99 -19.52 -5.61
N ASN A 122 6.31 -18.71 -6.61
CA ASN A 122 7.61 -18.02 -6.70
C ASN A 122 7.77 -16.87 -5.70
N PHE A 123 6.71 -16.48 -5.00
CA PHE A 123 6.72 -15.47 -3.93
C PHE A 123 6.76 -16.09 -2.52
N LYS A 124 6.71 -17.42 -2.41
CA LYS A 124 6.89 -18.16 -1.15
C LYS A 124 8.36 -18.48 -0.90
N LYS A 125 9.20 -17.43 -0.85
CA LYS A 125 10.65 -17.54 -0.64
C LYS A 125 11.16 -16.34 0.18
N GLU A 126 12.42 -16.41 0.59
CA GLU A 126 13.08 -15.30 1.28
C GLU A 126 12.96 -13.98 0.50
N LYS A 127 12.91 -12.88 1.24
CA LYS A 127 12.78 -11.50 0.73
C LYS A 127 11.48 -11.22 -0.01
N CYS A 128 10.51 -12.12 0.03
CA CYS A 128 9.19 -11.92 -0.55
C CYS A 128 8.11 -11.85 0.52
N PHE A 129 7.00 -11.22 0.18
CA PHE A 129 5.90 -10.95 1.07
C PHE A 129 4.55 -11.00 0.36
N ASP A 130 3.51 -11.21 1.15
CA ASP A 130 2.09 -11.20 0.79
C ASP A 130 1.38 -10.35 1.86
N LEU A 131 0.69 -9.31 1.41
CA LEU A 131 -0.11 -8.41 2.23
C LEU A 131 -1.57 -8.51 1.78
N GLY A 132 -2.41 -9.06 2.66
CA GLY A 132 -3.86 -9.00 2.49
C GLY A 132 -4.39 -7.64 2.93
N ILE A 133 -5.15 -7.00 2.05
CA ILE A 133 -5.72 -5.68 2.28
C ILE A 133 -7.24 -5.80 2.36
N GLU A 134 -7.82 -5.26 3.42
CA GLU A 134 -9.26 -5.20 3.59
C GLU A 134 -9.64 -3.76 3.91
N ASN A 135 -10.62 -3.22 3.17
CA ASN A 135 -11.08 -1.83 3.32
C ASN A 135 -9.95 -0.79 3.26
N GLY A 136 -8.87 -1.09 2.52
CA GLY A 136 -7.71 -0.21 2.36
C GLY A 136 -6.65 -0.31 3.47
N GLU A 137 -6.86 -1.16 4.47
CA GLU A 137 -5.91 -1.44 5.55
C GLU A 137 -5.27 -2.82 5.41
N ILE A 138 -4.01 -2.93 5.79
CA ILE A 138 -3.31 -4.22 5.82
C ILE A 138 -3.80 -5.00 7.05
N ASN A 139 -4.42 -6.15 6.82
CA ASN A 139 -4.96 -7.02 7.88
C ASN A 139 -4.23 -8.37 7.95
N LEU A 140 -3.46 -8.71 6.93
CA LEU A 140 -2.69 -9.92 6.87
C LEU A 140 -1.29 -9.58 6.36
N ILE A 141 -0.28 -10.07 7.07
CA ILE A 141 1.13 -9.90 6.71
C ILE A 141 1.77 -11.29 6.71
N ARG A 142 2.39 -11.66 5.60
CA ARG A 142 3.14 -12.91 5.44
C ARG A 142 4.47 -12.63 4.75
N GLY A 143 5.48 -13.42 5.11
CA GLY A 143 6.81 -13.37 4.50
C GLY A 143 7.74 -12.32 5.14
N ASP A 144 8.77 -11.94 4.38
CA ASP A 144 9.94 -11.22 4.86
C ASP A 144 9.78 -9.71 4.71
N VAL A 145 8.89 -9.13 5.50
CA VAL A 145 8.59 -7.69 5.48
C VAL A 145 8.21 -7.16 6.85
N ILE A 146 8.48 -5.88 7.09
CA ILE A 146 8.02 -5.15 8.29
C ILE A 146 6.98 -4.13 7.85
N VAL A 147 5.83 -4.10 8.52
CA VAL A 147 4.76 -3.13 8.29
C VAL A 147 4.60 -2.25 9.53
N GLU A 148 4.60 -0.94 9.34
CA GLU A 148 4.39 0.08 10.38
C GLU A 148 3.31 1.08 10.01
#